data_AF-A0A8R1U438-F1
#
_entry.id   AF-A0A8R1U438-F1
#
_cell.length_a   1.000
_cell.length_b   1.000
_cell.length_c   1.000
_cell.angle_alpha   90.00
_cell.angle_beta   90.00
_cell.angle_gamma   90.00
#
_symmetry.space_group_name_H-M   'P 1'
#
loop_
_entity.id
_entity.type
_entity.pdbx_description
1 polymer ?
#
loop_
_entity_poly.entity_id
_entity_poly.type
_entity_poly.pdbx_seq_one_letter_code
_entity_poly.pdbx_strand_id
1 'polypeptide(L)'
;MLRSLNVTMVDEPTKQNHSEDDEFLNVALKEKIDIDSIRARGFLKYRYNYQPPDDLENQVKEAINKFLVDVNDAIDLTKNRRSKFELLDLLGERLCHVVPNSELHQMKTVGDLIDFYERPFRNLTEYAQMARDNKQTLPKNLHIMEHPFRFHPEDIHSYHGGK
;
A
#
# COMPACT_ATOMS: atom_id res chain seq x y z
N MET A 1 10.24 65.02 22.70
CA MET A 1 9.37 64.40 23.72
C MET A 1 8.58 63.27 23.05
N LEU A 2 8.83 62.03 23.52
CA LEU A 2 7.96 60.84 23.58
C LEU A 2 7.19 60.41 22.29
N ARG A 3 7.70 59.45 21.50
CA ARG A 3 7.51 57.96 21.59
C ARG A 3 6.07 57.52 21.26
N SER A 4 5.78 57.11 20.01
CA SER A 4 5.96 55.76 19.41
C SER A 4 4.75 54.84 19.64
N LEU A 5 3.98 54.62 18.57
CA LEU A 5 2.88 53.66 18.43
C LEU A 5 3.44 52.22 18.44
N ASN A 6 3.01 51.40 19.40
CA ASN A 6 3.20 49.95 19.39
C ASN A 6 1.83 49.29 19.20
N VAL A 7 1.63 48.63 18.07
CA VAL A 7 0.50 47.74 17.78
C VAL A 7 1.07 46.32 17.66
N THR A 8 0.96 45.54 18.72
CA THR A 8 1.20 44.09 18.82
C THR A 8 0.51 43.69 20.13
N MET A 9 -0.49 42.83 20.21
CA MET A 9 -0.56 41.42 19.80
C MET A 9 -2.06 41.07 19.68
N VAL A 10 -2.47 40.39 18.61
CA VAL A 10 -3.80 39.78 18.52
C VAL A 10 -3.62 38.27 18.70
N ASP A 11 -4.47 37.72 19.55
CA ASP A 11 -4.39 36.44 20.25
C ASP A 11 -4.13 35.20 19.38
N GLU A 12 -3.29 34.28 19.88
CA GLU A 12 -3.21 32.90 19.39
C GLU A 12 -4.52 32.15 19.74
N PRO A 13 -5.10 31.35 18.83
CA PRO A 13 -6.31 30.62 19.13
C PRO A 13 -6.00 29.50 20.12
N THR A 14 -6.66 29.56 21.28
CA THR A 14 -6.63 28.54 22.32
C THR A 14 -7.16 27.23 21.75
N LYS A 15 -6.31 26.19 21.69
CA LYS A 15 -6.74 24.82 21.35
C LYS A 15 -7.68 24.33 22.45
N GLN A 16 -8.97 24.24 22.14
CA GLN A 16 -9.93 23.53 22.98
C GLN A 16 -9.59 22.04 22.96
N ASN A 17 -9.08 21.53 24.07
CA ASN A 17 -8.86 20.10 24.27
C ASN A 17 -10.24 19.44 24.49
N HIS A 18 -10.83 18.87 23.45
CA HIS A 18 -11.98 17.99 23.57
C HIS A 18 -11.50 16.61 24.05
N SER A 19 -11.72 16.33 25.34
CA SER A 19 -11.32 15.10 26.04
C SER A 19 -12.17 13.85 25.67
N GLU A 20 -12.96 13.92 24.61
CA GLU A 20 -13.83 12.82 24.15
C GLU A 20 -13.28 12.12 22.89
N ASP A 21 -12.26 12.69 22.24
CA ASP A 21 -11.60 12.13 21.05
C ASP A 21 -10.53 11.07 21.41
N ASP A 22 -10.20 10.93 22.69
CA ASP A 22 -9.09 10.10 23.17
C ASP A 22 -9.37 8.60 23.04
N GLU A 23 -10.61 8.12 23.15
CA GLU A 23 -10.90 6.68 22.99
C GLU A 23 -10.72 6.20 21.54
N PHE A 24 -11.16 7.01 20.56
CA PHE A 24 -10.97 6.70 19.14
C PHE A 24 -9.50 6.82 18.74
N LEU A 25 -8.79 7.83 19.24
CA LEU A 25 -7.34 7.97 19.05
C LEU A 25 -6.57 6.81 19.70
N ASN A 26 -6.98 6.35 20.89
CA ASN A 26 -6.31 5.25 21.58
C ASN A 26 -6.49 3.88 20.88
N VAL A 27 -7.61 3.63 20.21
CA VAL A 27 -7.79 2.45 19.34
C VAL A 27 -6.91 2.57 18.08
N ALA A 28 -6.90 3.76 17.46
CA ALA A 28 -6.05 4.07 16.30
C ALA A 28 -4.53 4.05 16.61
N LEU A 29 -4.14 4.22 17.88
CA LEU A 29 -2.75 4.14 18.34
C LEU A 29 -2.31 2.71 18.67
N LYS A 30 -3.24 1.83 19.10
CA LYS A 30 -2.93 0.42 19.44
C LYS A 30 -2.70 -0.44 18.21
N GLU A 31 -3.42 -0.18 17.12
CA GLU A 31 -3.15 -0.77 15.81
C GLU A 31 -2.64 0.35 14.91
N LYS A 32 -1.32 0.40 14.66
CA LYS A 32 -0.74 1.38 13.73
C LYS A 32 -1.47 1.26 12.39
N ILE A 33 -2.36 2.21 12.13
CA ILE A 33 -3.11 2.25 10.88
C ILE A 33 -2.10 2.42 9.74
N ASP A 34 -2.01 1.41 8.87
CA ASP A 34 -1.22 1.51 7.66
C ASP A 34 -1.89 2.49 6.70
N ILE A 35 -1.44 3.75 6.72
CA ILE A 35 -1.94 4.84 5.87
C ILE A 35 -1.83 4.48 4.39
N ASP A 36 -0.82 3.70 4.00
CA ASP A 36 -0.65 3.28 2.60
C ASP A 36 -1.70 2.25 2.20
N SER A 37 -2.10 1.36 3.11
CA SER A 37 -3.21 0.43 2.86
C SER A 37 -4.56 1.15 2.65
N ILE A 38 -4.75 2.31 3.29
CA ILE A 38 -5.92 3.16 3.10
C ILE A 38 -5.84 3.84 1.73
N ARG A 39 -4.68 4.41 1.40
CA ARG A 39 -4.46 5.10 0.12
C ARG A 39 -4.57 4.15 -1.08
N ALA A 40 -4.03 2.94 -0.96
CA ALA A 40 -4.03 1.91 -2.00
C ALA A 40 -5.43 1.45 -2.39
N ARG A 41 -6.40 1.53 -1.46
CA ARG A 41 -7.78 1.02 -1.61
C ARG A 41 -8.49 1.49 -2.89
N GLY A 42 -8.17 2.68 -3.40
CA GLY A 42 -8.85 3.27 -4.56
C GLY A 42 -8.20 3.01 -5.92
N PHE A 43 -6.88 2.83 -5.96
CA PHE A 43 -6.11 2.88 -7.22
C PHE A 43 -5.27 1.64 -7.50
N LEU A 44 -4.80 0.95 -6.46
CA LEU A 44 -3.85 -0.16 -6.60
C LEU A 44 -4.58 -1.50 -6.54
N LYS A 45 -3.99 -2.52 -7.20
CA LYS A 45 -4.51 -3.89 -7.23
C LYS A 45 -4.59 -4.50 -5.83
N TYR A 46 -3.54 -4.28 -5.02
CA TYR A 46 -3.43 -4.82 -3.67
C TYR A 46 -3.26 -3.68 -2.65
N ARG A 47 -3.82 -3.90 -1.46
CA ARG A 47 -3.72 -2.97 -0.33
C ARG A 47 -2.50 -3.22 0.55
N TYR A 48 -1.87 -4.37 0.37
CA TYR A 48 -0.72 -4.84 1.13
C TYR A 48 0.53 -4.89 0.23
N ASN A 49 1.68 -4.97 0.88
CA ASN A 49 2.95 -5.23 0.22
C ASN A 49 3.18 -6.74 0.16
N TYR A 50 3.73 -7.21 -0.95
CA TYR A 50 4.12 -8.60 -1.13
C TYR A 50 5.59 -8.67 -1.52
N GLN A 51 6.34 -9.55 -0.86
CA GLN A 51 7.72 -9.89 -1.20
C GLN A 51 7.80 -11.41 -1.35
N PRO A 52 8.35 -11.93 -2.46
CA PRO A 52 8.51 -13.36 -2.64
C PRO A 52 9.42 -13.92 -1.55
N PRO A 53 9.08 -15.07 -0.93
CA PRO A 53 10.01 -15.76 -0.04
C PRO A 53 11.14 -16.41 -0.85
N ASP A 54 12.34 -16.52 -0.28
CA ASP A 54 13.50 -17.16 -0.93
C ASP A 54 13.20 -18.63 -1.30
N ASP A 55 12.38 -19.31 -0.48
CA ASP A 55 11.96 -20.71 -0.67
C ASP A 55 10.68 -20.87 -1.52
N LEU A 56 10.35 -19.89 -2.37
CA LEU A 56 9.10 -19.90 -3.15
C LEU A 56 8.92 -21.18 -3.97
N GLU A 57 9.93 -21.57 -4.75
CA GLU A 57 9.85 -22.77 -5.58
C GLU A 57 9.60 -24.04 -4.75
N ASN A 58 10.25 -24.15 -3.60
CA ASN A 58 10.11 -25.29 -2.70
C ASN A 58 8.69 -25.36 -2.14
N GLN A 59 8.12 -24.22 -1.74
CA GLN A 59 6.74 -24.15 -1.24
C GLN A 59 5.72 -24.50 -2.32
N VAL A 60 5.94 -24.06 -3.56
CA VAL A 60 5.07 -24.40 -4.69
C VAL A 60 5.16 -25.88 -5.03
N LYS A 61 6.37 -26.45 -5.11
CA LYS A 61 6.59 -27.89 -5.33
C LYS A 61 5.96 -28.74 -4.22
N GLU A 62 6.13 -28.36 -2.95
CA GLU A 62 5.50 -29.04 -1.82
C GLU A 62 3.97 -28.99 -1.89
N ALA A 63 3.39 -27.84 -2.26
CA ALA A 63 1.95 -27.69 -2.42
C ALA A 63 1.41 -28.56 -3.57
N ILE A 64 2.13 -28.63 -4.70
CA ILE A 64 1.75 -29.47 -5.84
C ILE A 64 1.78 -30.95 -5.45
N ASN A 65 2.82 -31.39 -4.75
CA ASN A 65 2.96 -32.80 -4.32
C ASN A 65 1.79 -33.27 -3.45
N LYS A 66 1.10 -32.36 -2.75
CA LYS A 66 -0.07 -32.70 -1.93
C LYS A 66 -1.32 -32.98 -2.76
N PHE A 67 -1.46 -32.34 -3.92
CA PHE A 67 -2.67 -32.44 -4.75
C PHE A 67 -2.46 -33.27 -6.02
N LEU A 68 -1.25 -33.29 -6.56
CA LEU A 68 -0.88 -33.99 -7.78
C LEU A 68 0.25 -34.97 -7.51
N VAL A 69 -0.03 -36.24 -7.75
CA VAL A 69 0.91 -37.36 -7.58
C VAL A 69 2.00 -37.36 -8.66
N ASP A 70 1.79 -36.66 -9.78
CA ASP A 70 2.65 -36.72 -10.95
C ASP A 70 3.36 -35.39 -11.18
N VAL A 71 4.57 -35.26 -10.61
CA VAL A 71 5.43 -34.07 -10.60
C VAL A 71 6.24 -34.02 -11.90
N ASN A 72 5.57 -33.76 -13.02
CA ASN A 72 6.25 -33.41 -14.26
C ASN A 72 6.00 -31.93 -14.54
N ASP A 73 7.05 -31.17 -14.86
CA ASP A 73 7.00 -29.70 -15.04
C ASP A 73 5.98 -29.19 -16.08
N ALA A 74 5.38 -30.11 -16.84
CA ALA A 74 4.29 -29.85 -17.78
C ALA A 74 2.90 -30.24 -17.25
N ILE A 75 2.65 -30.11 -15.94
CA ILE A 75 1.29 -30.22 -15.41
C ILE A 75 0.44 -29.09 -15.99
N ASP A 76 -0.51 -29.47 -16.83
CA ASP A 76 -1.57 -28.60 -17.30
C ASP A 76 -2.67 -28.51 -16.23
N LEU A 77 -2.64 -27.45 -15.43
CA LEU A 77 -3.60 -27.15 -14.36
C LEU A 77 -5.02 -26.93 -14.89
N THR A 78 -5.23 -26.83 -16.21
CA THR A 78 -6.55 -26.61 -16.80
C THR A 78 -7.45 -27.84 -16.76
N LYS A 79 -6.88 -29.05 -16.65
CA LYS A 79 -7.62 -30.32 -16.70
C LYS A 79 -8.53 -30.53 -15.48
N ASN A 80 -8.02 -30.23 -14.28
CA ASN A 80 -8.71 -30.45 -13.02
C ASN A 80 -8.99 -29.14 -12.29
N ARG A 81 -10.15 -28.54 -12.58
CA ARG A 81 -10.56 -27.24 -11.99
C ARG A 81 -10.59 -27.25 -10.45
N ARG A 82 -10.99 -28.37 -9.83
CA ARG A 82 -11.03 -28.51 -8.36
C ARG A 82 -9.63 -28.52 -7.76
N SER A 83 -8.72 -29.35 -8.27
CA SER A 83 -7.32 -29.38 -7.82
C SER A 83 -6.62 -28.04 -8.04
N LYS A 84 -6.91 -27.35 -9.15
CA LYS A 84 -6.41 -25.99 -9.38
C LYS A 84 -6.92 -24.99 -8.33
N PHE A 85 -8.20 -25.07 -7.98
CA PHE A 85 -8.79 -24.21 -6.95
C PHE A 85 -8.13 -24.48 -5.58
N GLU A 86 -8.06 -25.73 -5.14
CA GLU A 86 -7.45 -26.12 -3.86
C GLU A 86 -5.96 -25.75 -3.78
N LEU A 87 -5.22 -25.89 -4.89
CA LEU A 87 -3.82 -25.47 -4.95
C LEU A 87 -3.68 -23.95 -4.80
N LEU A 88 -4.48 -23.18 -5.52
CA LEU A 88 -4.45 -21.72 -5.46
C LEU A 88 -4.87 -21.17 -4.10
N ASP A 89 -5.86 -21.81 -3.47
CA ASP A 89 -6.33 -21.46 -2.13
C ASP A 89 -5.24 -21.72 -1.09
N LEU A 90 -4.62 -22.91 -1.13
CA LEU A 90 -3.51 -23.25 -0.24
C LEU A 90 -2.30 -22.31 -0.43
N LEU A 91 -1.92 -22.00 -1.67
CA LEU A 91 -0.83 -21.05 -1.94
C LEU A 91 -1.19 -19.63 -1.48
N GLY A 92 -2.45 -19.21 -1.67
CA GLY A 92 -2.96 -17.92 -1.24
C GLY A 92 -2.91 -17.73 0.27
N GLU A 93 -3.26 -18.77 1.03
CA GLU A 93 -3.14 -18.78 2.48
C GLU A 93 -1.67 -18.79 2.95
N ARG A 94 -0.81 -19.61 2.34
CA ARG A 94 0.60 -19.73 2.73
C ARG A 94 1.41 -18.47 2.45
N LEU A 95 1.23 -17.89 1.28
CA LEU A 95 1.99 -16.73 0.81
C LEU A 95 1.30 -15.40 1.16
N CYS A 96 0.12 -15.45 1.77
CA CYS A 96 -0.74 -14.29 2.03
C CYS A 96 -0.99 -13.45 0.75
N HIS A 97 -0.98 -14.10 -0.42
CA HIS A 97 -1.08 -13.43 -1.72
C HIS A 97 -2.02 -14.23 -2.64
N VAL A 98 -3.17 -13.65 -2.96
CA VAL A 98 -4.21 -14.34 -3.74
C VAL A 98 -4.17 -13.91 -5.20
N VAL A 99 -4.25 -14.88 -6.11
CA VAL A 99 -4.32 -14.62 -7.55
C VAL A 99 -5.63 -13.91 -7.90
N PRO A 100 -5.60 -12.74 -8.57
CA PRO A 100 -6.80 -12.01 -8.92
C PRO A 100 -7.55 -12.70 -10.07
N ASN A 101 -8.87 -12.52 -10.11
CA ASN A 101 -9.73 -13.12 -11.14
C ASN A 101 -9.27 -12.82 -12.57
N SER A 102 -8.69 -11.63 -12.80
CA SER A 102 -8.14 -11.22 -14.10
C SER A 102 -6.96 -12.07 -14.57
N GLU A 103 -6.21 -12.71 -13.66
CA GLU A 103 -4.97 -13.45 -13.98
C GLU A 103 -5.17 -14.97 -13.84
N LEU A 104 -6.29 -15.45 -13.31
CA LEU A 104 -6.60 -16.88 -13.15
C LEU A 104 -6.51 -17.68 -14.46
N HIS A 105 -6.83 -17.07 -15.60
CA HIS A 105 -6.78 -17.71 -16.92
C HIS A 105 -5.34 -17.90 -17.44
N GLN A 106 -4.37 -17.19 -16.87
CA GLN A 106 -2.95 -17.27 -17.20
C GLN A 106 -2.26 -18.43 -16.46
N MET A 107 -2.78 -18.83 -15.30
CA MET A 107 -2.24 -19.94 -14.49
C MET A 107 -2.54 -21.30 -15.12
N LYS A 108 -1.78 -21.68 -16.16
CA LYS A 108 -1.98 -22.96 -16.89
C LYS A 108 -0.95 -24.00 -16.48
N THR A 109 0.28 -23.57 -16.26
CA THR A 109 1.41 -24.41 -15.88
C THR A 109 1.94 -24.04 -14.50
N VAL A 110 2.77 -24.90 -13.94
CA VAL A 110 3.47 -24.63 -12.67
C VAL A 110 4.43 -23.44 -12.84
N GLY A 111 5.06 -23.31 -14.01
CA GLY A 111 5.90 -22.15 -14.35
C GLY A 111 5.12 -20.84 -14.24
N ASP A 112 3.90 -20.78 -14.79
CA ASP A 112 3.06 -19.58 -14.70
C ASP A 112 2.75 -19.18 -13.24
N LEU A 113 2.61 -20.17 -12.34
CA LEU A 113 2.39 -19.92 -10.92
C LEU A 113 3.64 -19.36 -10.25
N ILE A 114 4.81 -19.96 -10.51
CA ILE A 114 6.08 -19.49 -9.97
C ILE A 114 6.35 -18.06 -10.46
N ASP A 115 6.20 -17.81 -11.77
CA ASP A 115 6.37 -16.49 -12.38
C ASP A 115 5.43 -15.44 -11.78
N PHE A 116 4.23 -15.81 -11.34
CA PHE A 116 3.29 -14.90 -10.68
C PHE A 116 3.76 -14.56 -9.27
N TYR A 117 4.08 -15.57 -8.46
CA TYR A 117 4.47 -15.38 -7.07
C TYR A 117 5.90 -14.83 -6.90
N GLU A 118 6.74 -14.90 -7.94
CA GLU A 118 8.07 -14.27 -7.89
C GLU A 118 7.98 -12.73 -7.99
N ARG A 119 6.87 -12.19 -8.51
CA ARG A 119 6.72 -10.74 -8.73
C ARG A 119 6.44 -10.01 -7.41
N PRO A 120 7.36 -9.16 -6.92
CA PRO A 120 7.07 -8.34 -5.75
C PRO A 120 6.02 -7.28 -6.08
N PHE A 121 5.19 -6.91 -5.09
CA PHE A 121 4.23 -5.82 -5.22
C PHE A 121 4.34 -4.85 -4.06
N ARG A 122 4.20 -3.55 -4.36
CA ARG A 122 4.16 -2.49 -3.36
C ARG A 122 2.83 -1.73 -3.42
N ASN A 123 2.26 -1.44 -2.26
CA ASN A 123 1.04 -0.65 -2.09
C ASN A 123 1.27 0.87 -2.21
N LEU A 124 2.35 1.28 -2.88
CA LEU A 124 2.71 2.66 -3.12
C LEU A 124 2.52 3.00 -4.59
N THR A 125 1.97 4.20 -4.83
CA THR A 125 1.96 4.78 -6.18
C THR A 125 3.37 5.28 -6.51
N GLU A 126 3.73 5.27 -7.79
CA GLU A 126 5.01 5.84 -8.27
C GLU A 126 5.24 7.27 -7.74
N TYR A 127 4.19 8.10 -7.73
CA TYR A 127 4.25 9.46 -7.18
C TYR A 127 4.61 9.48 -5.69
N ALA A 128 3.95 8.64 -4.88
CA ALA A 128 4.23 8.55 -3.45
C ALA A 128 5.63 7.99 -3.19
N GLN A 129 6.06 7.01 -3.98
CA GLN A 129 7.42 6.49 -3.91
C GLN A 129 8.45 7.58 -4.21
N MET A 130 8.29 8.33 -5.31
CA MET A 130 9.20 9.43 -5.65
C MET A 130 9.22 10.56 -4.62
N ALA A 131 8.08 10.83 -3.96
CA ALA A 131 8.00 11.84 -2.91
C ALA A 131 8.73 11.43 -1.62
N ARG A 132 8.74 10.11 -1.32
CA ARG A 132 9.38 9.53 -0.13
C ARG A 132 10.83 9.14 -0.35
N ASP A 133 11.17 8.75 -1.58
CA ASP A 133 12.53 8.47 -1.97
C ASP A 133 13.38 9.71 -1.69
N ASN A 134 14.49 9.49 -1.01
CA ASN A 134 15.36 10.57 -0.59
C ASN A 134 15.77 11.41 -1.81
N LYS A 135 15.92 12.73 -1.61
CA LYS A 135 16.39 13.75 -2.58
C LYS A 135 17.69 13.39 -3.35
N GLN A 136 18.30 12.25 -3.08
CA GLN A 136 19.47 11.71 -3.76
C GLN A 136 19.15 11.24 -5.18
N THR A 137 17.96 10.65 -5.42
CA THR A 137 17.56 10.21 -6.77
C THR A 137 16.94 11.35 -7.58
N LEU A 138 16.39 12.36 -6.88
CA LEU A 138 15.68 13.48 -7.48
C LEU A 138 16.63 14.62 -7.89
N PRO A 139 16.46 15.23 -9.07
CA PRO A 139 17.17 16.46 -9.42
C PRO A 139 16.98 17.55 -8.36
N LYS A 140 18.02 18.35 -8.08
CA LYS A 140 18.01 19.36 -7.00
C LYS A 140 16.91 20.43 -7.14
N ASN A 141 16.42 20.67 -8.36
CA ASN A 141 15.39 21.65 -8.68
C ASN A 141 13.98 21.04 -8.76
N LEU A 142 13.83 19.74 -8.51
CA LEU A 142 12.54 19.06 -8.53
C LEU A 142 12.12 18.79 -7.08
N HIS A 143 10.92 19.26 -6.74
CA HIS A 143 10.30 19.05 -5.43
C HIS A 143 8.95 18.40 -5.64
N ILE A 144 8.74 17.25 -5.01
CA ILE A 144 7.50 16.48 -5.05
C ILE A 144 6.90 16.51 -3.65
N MET A 145 5.62 16.80 -3.55
CA MET A 145 4.91 16.87 -2.27
C MET A 145 3.86 15.77 -2.22
N GLU A 146 4.05 14.75 -1.38
CA GLU A 146 3.09 13.66 -1.22
C GLU A 146 1.68 14.17 -0.84
N HIS A 147 1.63 15.19 0.02
CA HIS A 147 0.41 15.85 0.46
C HIS A 147 0.45 17.32 0.02
N PRO A 148 0.08 17.64 -1.23
CA PRO A 148 0.12 19.02 -1.70
C PRO A 148 -0.93 19.85 -0.97
N PHE A 149 -0.50 21.00 -0.46
CA PHE A 149 -1.41 21.98 0.11
C PHE A 149 -2.30 22.56 -1.00
N ARG A 150 -3.60 22.32 -0.92
CA ARG A 150 -4.57 22.82 -1.91
C ARG A 150 -5.15 24.14 -1.44
N PHE A 151 -5.33 25.06 -2.37
CA PHE A 151 -6.05 26.30 -2.10
C PHE A 151 -7.47 25.98 -1.62
N HIS A 152 -7.84 26.59 -0.49
CA HIS A 152 -9.20 26.64 0.01
C HIS A 152 -9.62 28.12 0.14
N PRO A 153 -10.76 28.52 -0.43
CA PRO A 153 -11.16 29.94 -0.45
C PRO A 153 -11.47 30.49 0.95
N GLU A 154 -11.80 29.64 1.90
CA GLU A 154 -12.11 30.02 3.29
C GLU A 154 -10.86 30.04 4.18
N ASP A 155 -9.72 29.56 3.68
CA ASP A 155 -8.47 29.61 4.42
C ASP A 155 -7.83 30.98 4.26
N ILE A 156 -7.94 31.81 5.30
CA ILE A 156 -7.39 33.18 5.34
C ILE A 156 -5.94 33.19 5.84
N HIS A 157 -5.48 32.09 6.46
CA HIS A 157 -4.16 32.02 7.12
C HIS A 157 -3.07 31.50 6.19
N SER A 158 -3.43 30.78 5.14
CA SER A 158 -2.46 30.30 4.15
C SER A 158 -1.88 31.42 3.29
N TYR A 159 -0.62 31.25 2.86
CA TYR A 159 0.11 32.21 2.02
C TYR A 159 -0.64 32.60 0.72
N HIS A 160 -1.52 31.71 0.24
CA HIS A 160 -2.36 31.91 -0.95
C HIS A 160 -3.86 31.97 -0.62
N GLY A 161 -4.22 32.25 0.63
CA GLY A 161 -5.59 32.21 1.11
C GLY A 161 -6.59 33.07 0.33
N GLY A 162 -7.87 32.70 0.41
CA GLY A 162 -8.96 33.50 -0.14
C GLY A 162 -9.20 34.77 0.69
N LYS A 163 -10.01 35.69 0.15
CA LYS A 163 -10.39 36.93 0.83
C LYS A 163 -11.65 36.73 1.68
#